data_AF-A0A659UJR1-F1
#
_entry.id   AF-A0A659UJR1-F1
#
_cell.length_a   1.000
_cell.length_b   1.000
_cell.length_c   1.000
_cell.angle_alpha   90.00
_cell.angle_beta   90.00
_cell.angle_gamma   90.00
#
_symmetry.space_group_name_H-M   'P 1'
#
loop_
_entity.id
_entity.type
_entity.pdbx_description
1 polymer ?
#
loop_
_entity_poly.entity_id
_entity_poly.type
_entity_poly.pdbx_seq_one_letter_code
_entity_poly.pdbx_strand_id
1 'polypeptide(L)'
;VGFHTQFHANNFTESVDRFMESRIERADAAISYGGQVTLVHSYPISIEWPAELLKCLPSVEECRARVRRRFKIPAGAKLCVGVERLDYTKGILDRFHALEELFIRHPE
;
A
#
# COMPACT_ATOMS: atom_id res chain seq x y z
N VAL A 1 -5.27 18.15 -9.55
CA VAL A 1 -4.96 17.49 -8.25
C VAL A 1 -5.16 15.99 -8.40
N GLY A 2 -4.22 15.19 -7.90
CA GLY A 2 -4.26 13.72 -8.01
C GLY A 2 -4.29 13.04 -6.65
N PHE A 3 -5.11 12.00 -6.52
CA PHE A 3 -5.22 11.16 -5.31
C PHE A 3 -4.98 9.69 -5.64
N HIS A 4 -4.59 8.86 -4.66
CA HIS A 4 -4.40 7.43 -4.93
C HIS A 4 -5.70 6.65 -5.14
N THR A 5 -6.81 7.10 -4.55
CA THR A 5 -8.09 6.41 -4.60
C THR A 5 -9.20 7.37 -5.01
N GLN A 6 -10.26 6.82 -5.63
CA GLN A 6 -11.45 7.61 -5.96
C GLN A 6 -12.12 8.15 -4.69
N PHE A 7 -12.08 7.40 -3.60
CA PHE A 7 -12.62 7.84 -2.31
C PHE A 7 -11.97 9.14 -1.82
N HIS A 8 -10.63 9.25 -1.87
CA HIS A 8 -9.96 10.49 -1.47
C HIS A 8 -10.24 11.67 -2.41
N ALA A 9 -10.36 11.41 -3.72
CA ALA A 9 -10.77 12.43 -4.69
C ALA A 9 -12.19 12.95 -4.42
N ASN A 10 -13.12 12.06 -4.06
CA ASN A 10 -14.48 12.43 -3.68
C ASN A 10 -14.49 13.25 -2.38
N ASN A 11 -13.79 12.80 -1.34
CA ASN A 11 -13.71 13.53 -0.06
C ASN A 11 -13.15 14.94 -0.25
N PHE A 12 -12.13 15.09 -1.11
CA PHE A 12 -11.61 16.41 -1.46
C PHE A 12 -12.66 17.27 -2.13
N THR A 13 -13.34 16.74 -3.16
CA THR A 13 -14.40 17.46 -3.89
C THR A 13 -15.53 17.90 -2.95
N GLU A 14 -15.97 17.02 -2.06
CA GLU A 14 -17.01 17.33 -1.05
C GLU A 14 -16.55 18.37 -0.04
N SER A 15 -15.28 18.35 0.37
CA SER A 15 -14.72 19.39 1.24
C SER A 15 -14.71 20.75 0.54
N VAL A 16 -14.33 20.79 -0.74
CA VAL A 16 -14.36 22.02 -1.54
C VAL A 16 -15.79 22.56 -1.67
N ASP A 17 -16.76 21.69 -1.99
CA ASP A 17 -18.19 22.04 -2.09
C ASP A 17 -18.73 22.68 -0.80
N ARG A 18 -18.29 22.17 0.36
CA ARG A 18 -18.78 22.61 1.66
C ARG A 18 -18.12 23.89 2.17
N PHE A 19 -16.84 24.11 1.86
CA PHE A 19 -16.04 25.17 2.50
C PHE A 19 -15.63 26.29 1.55
N MET A 20 -15.79 26.14 0.23
CA MET A 20 -15.42 27.16 -0.74
C MET A 20 -16.57 27.44 -1.70
N GLU A 21 -16.82 28.72 -1.95
CA GLU A 21 -17.70 29.15 -3.04
C GLU A 21 -17.02 28.83 -4.38
N SER A 22 -17.34 27.65 -4.91
CA SER A 22 -16.74 27.10 -6.13
C SER A 22 -17.83 26.43 -6.96
N ARG A 23 -17.58 26.29 -8.27
CA ARG A 23 -18.46 25.55 -9.17
C ARG A 23 -17.85 24.18 -9.42
N ILE A 24 -18.61 23.12 -9.12
CA ILE A 24 -18.16 21.74 -9.27
C ILE A 24 -18.90 21.07 -10.42
N GLU A 25 -18.15 20.56 -11.37
CA GLU A 25 -18.64 19.78 -12.51
C GLU A 25 -18.22 18.33 -12.32
N ARG A 26 -19.09 17.53 -11.70
CA ARG A 26 -18.78 16.15 -11.32
C ARG A 26 -18.58 15.22 -12.52
N ALA A 27 -19.26 15.48 -13.63
CA ALA A 27 -19.12 14.70 -14.86
C ALA A 27 -17.70 14.76 -15.43
N ASP A 28 -17.06 15.93 -15.33
CA ASP A 28 -15.72 16.20 -15.85
C ASP A 28 -14.64 16.15 -14.75
N ALA A 29 -15.04 15.81 -13.53
CA ALA A 29 -14.20 15.88 -12.32
C ALA A 29 -13.45 17.21 -12.18
N ALA A 30 -14.14 18.31 -12.48
CA ALA A 30 -13.57 19.65 -12.55
C ALA A 30 -14.12 20.55 -11.45
N ILE A 31 -13.24 21.37 -10.87
CA ILE A 31 -13.57 22.41 -9.89
C ILE A 31 -13.13 23.76 -10.44
N SER A 32 -14.06 24.70 -10.54
CA SER A 32 -13.80 26.08 -10.96
C SER A 32 -13.80 27.01 -9.76
N TYR A 33 -12.70 27.71 -9.53
CA TYR A 33 -12.52 28.65 -8.43
C TYR A 33 -11.63 29.81 -8.87
N GLY A 34 -12.02 31.06 -8.57
CA GLY A 34 -11.23 32.25 -8.92
C GLY A 34 -10.94 32.39 -10.42
N GLY A 35 -11.84 31.90 -11.29
CA GLY A 35 -11.65 31.89 -12.75
C GLY A 35 -10.71 30.80 -13.27
N GLN A 36 -10.20 29.91 -12.42
CA GLN A 36 -9.34 28.79 -12.81
C GLN A 36 -10.07 27.46 -12.67
N VAL A 37 -9.79 26.54 -13.59
CA VAL A 37 -10.33 25.17 -13.59
C VAL A 37 -9.25 24.21 -13.13
N THR A 38 -9.58 23.37 -12.15
CA THR A 38 -8.72 22.31 -11.62
C THR A 38 -9.39 20.96 -11.79
N LEU A 39 -8.73 20.03 -12.46
CA LEU A 39 -9.19 18.64 -12.56
C LEU A 39 -8.77 17.84 -11.32
N VAL A 40 -9.65 16.97 -10.84
CA VAL A 40 -9.46 16.15 -9.64
C VAL A 40 -9.67 14.68 -10.00
N HIS A 41 -8.60 13.89 -10.02
CA HIS A 41 -8.68 12.49 -10.45
C HIS A 41 -7.93 11.54 -9.51
N SER A 42 -8.28 10.26 -9.61
CA SER A 42 -7.54 9.19 -8.96
C SER A 42 -6.46 8.63 -9.89
N TYR A 43 -5.23 8.59 -9.38
CA TYR A 43 -4.03 8.03 -9.98
C TYR A 43 -3.34 7.13 -8.95
N PRO A 44 -3.69 5.83 -8.91
CA PRO A 44 -3.02 4.88 -8.03
C PRO A 44 -1.53 4.82 -8.38
N ILE A 45 -0.67 5.05 -7.40
CA ILE A 45 0.78 4.95 -7.61
C ILE A 45 1.18 3.48 -7.72
N SER A 46 2.12 3.20 -8.61
CA SER A 46 2.73 1.88 -8.76
C SER A 46 4.25 1.99 -8.70
N ILE A 47 4.92 0.85 -8.66
CA ILE A 47 6.38 0.75 -8.77
C ILE A 47 6.76 0.31 -10.17
N GLU A 48 7.94 0.74 -10.61
CA GLU A 48 8.55 0.19 -11.82
C GLU A 48 8.90 -1.28 -11.60
N TRP A 49 8.58 -2.12 -12.58
CA TRP A 49 8.98 -3.54 -12.55
C TRP A 49 10.48 -3.66 -12.87
N PRO A 50 11.32 -4.15 -11.94
CA PRO A 50 12.77 -4.04 -12.07
C PRO A 50 13.37 -5.22 -12.86
N ALA A 51 12.98 -5.37 -14.13
CA ALA A 51 13.35 -6.50 -14.97
C ALA A 51 14.86 -6.73 -15.08
N GLU A 52 15.66 -5.66 -15.26
CA GLU A 52 17.11 -5.76 -15.38
C GLU A 52 17.78 -6.17 -14.07
N LEU A 53 17.31 -5.67 -12.92
CA LEU A 53 17.81 -6.08 -11.62
C LEU A 53 17.55 -7.57 -11.38
N LEU A 54 16.35 -8.06 -11.71
CA LEU A 54 15.96 -9.45 -11.52
C LEU A 54 16.85 -10.43 -12.31
N LYS A 55 17.40 -10.02 -13.46
CA LYS A 55 18.34 -10.86 -14.24
C LYS A 55 19.67 -11.08 -13.54
N CYS A 56 20.10 -10.13 -12.71
CA CYS A 56 21.38 -10.17 -12.01
C CYS A 56 21.26 -10.73 -10.58
N LEU A 57 20.04 -10.98 -10.10
CA LEU A 57 19.81 -11.54 -8.78
C LEU A 57 20.03 -13.06 -8.78
N PRO A 58 20.52 -13.64 -7.67
CA PRO A 58 20.60 -15.09 -7.51
C PRO A 58 19.20 -15.73 -7.62
N SER A 59 19.15 -17.03 -7.91
CA SER A 59 17.88 -17.72 -8.02
C SER A 59 17.07 -17.68 -6.71
N VAL A 60 15.75 -17.87 -6.83
CA VAL A 60 14.86 -17.91 -5.66
C VAL A 60 15.28 -19.04 -4.70
N GLU A 61 15.70 -20.18 -5.24
CA GLU A 61 16.20 -21.33 -4.48
C GLU A 61 17.45 -20.98 -3.68
N GLU A 62 18.43 -20.33 -4.32
CA GLU A 62 19.67 -19.91 -3.68
C GLU A 62 19.42 -18.87 -2.59
N CYS A 63 18.59 -17.86 -2.87
CA CYS A 63 18.20 -16.85 -1.90
C CYS A 63 17.52 -17.49 -0.68
N ARG A 64 16.59 -18.42 -0.90
CA ARG A 64 15.90 -19.16 0.16
C ARG A 64 16.87 -19.99 0.99
N ALA A 65 17.79 -20.71 0.36
CA ALA A 65 18.80 -21.50 1.05
C ALA A 65 19.74 -20.62 1.90
N ARG A 66 20.15 -19.46 1.37
CA ARG A 66 20.98 -18.48 2.09
C ARG A 66 20.30 -17.94 3.34
N VAL A 67 19.05 -17.50 3.24
CA VAL A 67 18.28 -16.98 4.40
C VAL A 67 18.12 -18.06 5.46
N ARG A 68 17.67 -19.27 5.08
CA ARG A 68 17.46 -20.36 6.03
C ARG A 68 18.75 -20.76 6.73
N ARG A 69 19.86 -20.89 6.00
CA ARG A 69 21.18 -21.22 6.57
C ARG A 69 21.65 -20.14 7.54
N ARG A 70 21.55 -18.86 7.14
CA ARG A 70 21.98 -17.72 7.97
C ARG A 70 21.26 -17.67 9.32
N PHE A 71 19.96 -17.92 9.32
CA PHE A 71 19.12 -17.83 10.52
C PHE A 71 18.80 -19.20 11.15
N LYS A 72 19.47 -20.28 10.71
CA LYS A 72 19.28 -21.66 11.19
C LYS A 72 17.81 -22.13 11.17
N ILE A 73 17.07 -21.74 10.13
CA ILE A 73 15.64 -22.05 9.99
C ILE A 73 15.47 -23.45 9.38
N PRO A 74 14.74 -24.38 10.04
CA PRO A 74 14.48 -25.73 9.51
C PRO A 74 13.78 -25.71 8.16
N ALA A 75 14.04 -26.70 7.30
CA ALA A 75 13.44 -26.75 5.96
C ALA A 75 11.90 -26.77 5.98
N GLY A 76 11.29 -27.45 6.95
CA GLY A 76 9.83 -27.54 7.12
C GLY A 76 9.17 -26.29 7.72
N ALA A 77 9.94 -25.35 8.28
CA ALA A 77 9.36 -24.16 8.91
C ALA A 77 8.76 -23.21 7.85
N LYS A 78 7.56 -22.72 8.15
CA LYS A 78 6.91 -21.64 7.38
C LYS A 78 7.59 -20.31 7.71
N LEU A 79 7.84 -19.49 6.69
CA LEU A 79 8.44 -18.18 6.84
C LEU A 79 7.43 -17.11 6.41
N CYS A 80 7.06 -16.25 7.36
CA CYS A 80 6.25 -15.07 7.11
C CYS A 80 7.19 -13.85 7.10
N VAL A 81 7.09 -12.99 6.09
CA VAL A 81 7.94 -11.80 5.95
C VAL A 81 7.04 -10.58 5.80
N GLY A 82 7.22 -9.60 6.68
CA GLY A 82 6.60 -8.28 6.57
C GLY A 82 7.69 -7.22 6.49
N VAL A 83 7.57 -6.30 5.54
CA VAL A 83 8.50 -5.16 5.38
C VAL A 83 7.68 -3.89 5.47
N GLU A 84 7.80 -3.19 6.60
CA GLU A 84 7.07 -1.95 6.85
C GLU A 84 7.96 -0.95 7.58
N ARG A 85 7.60 0.34 7.48
CA ARG A 85 8.13 1.35 8.41
C ARG A 85 7.50 1.13 9.79
N LEU A 86 8.24 1.48 10.84
CA LEU A 86 7.71 1.47 12.21
C LEU A 86 6.77 2.65 12.41
N ASP A 87 5.52 2.48 11.97
CA ASP A 87 4.47 3.49 11.92
C ASP A 87 3.15 2.86 12.37
N TYR A 88 2.40 3.56 13.23
CA TYR A 88 1.16 3.05 13.82
C TYR A 88 0.05 2.81 12.79
N THR A 89 0.12 3.44 11.62
CA THR A 89 -0.84 3.23 10.51
C THR A 89 -0.66 1.89 9.81
N LYS A 90 0.41 1.13 10.10
CA LYS A 90 0.77 -0.11 9.40
C LYS A 90 0.20 -1.39 10.00
N GLY A 91 -0.61 -1.28 11.05
CA GLY A 91 -1.29 -2.43 11.67
C GLY A 91 -0.32 -3.55 12.07
N ILE A 92 0.89 -3.19 12.51
CA ILE A 92 1.92 -4.17 12.89
C ILE A 92 1.44 -4.97 14.11
N LEU A 93 0.85 -4.29 15.11
CA LEU A 93 0.31 -4.92 16.30
C LEU A 93 -0.86 -5.85 15.98
N ASP A 94 -1.79 -5.42 15.13
CA ASP A 94 -2.93 -6.24 14.72
C ASP A 94 -2.49 -7.55 14.05
N ARG A 95 -1.41 -7.51 13.24
CA ARG A 95 -0.84 -8.73 12.66
C ARG A 95 -0.25 -9.67 13.71
N PHE A 96 0.38 -9.15 14.76
CA PHE A 96 0.89 -9.98 15.85
C PHE A 96 -0.24 -10.60 16.67
N HIS A 97 -1.30 -9.84 16.99
CA HIS A 97 -2.48 -10.40 17.67
C HIS A 97 -3.16 -11.48 16.82
N ALA A 98 -3.24 -11.30 15.50
CA ALA A 98 -3.78 -12.33 14.61
C ALA A 98 -2.93 -13.61 14.59
N LEU A 99 -1.59 -13.48 14.65
CA LEU A 99 -0.69 -14.63 14.75
C LEU A 99 -0.79 -15.32 16.11
N GLU A 100 -0.90 -14.55 17.19
CA GLU A 100 -1.14 -15.09 18.53
C GLU A 100 -2.43 -15.91 18.55
N GLU A 101 -3.53 -15.34 18.06
CA GLU A 101 -4.82 -16.03 17.99
C GLU A 101 -4.76 -17.29 17.11
N LEU A 102 -4.02 -17.23 15.99
CA LEU A 102 -3.77 -18.38 15.14
C LEU A 102 -3.09 -19.50 15.92
N PHE A 103 -2.01 -19.22 16.65
CA PHE A 103 -1.27 -20.23 17.41
C PHE A 103 -2.02 -20.75 18.63
N ILE A 104 -2.91 -19.94 19.22
CA ILE A 104 -3.81 -20.40 20.29
C ILE A 104 -4.83 -21.40 19.75
N ARG A 105 -5.42 -21.11 18.57
CA ARG A 105 -6.46 -21.96 17.96
C ARG A 105 -5.92 -23.17 17.22
N HIS A 106 -4.72 -23.05 16.68
CA HIS A 106 -4.04 -24.04 15.86
C HIS A 106 -2.63 -24.29 16.39
N PRO A 107 -2.49 -25.03 17.50
CA PRO A 107 -1.19 -25.31 18.11
C PRO A 107 -0.35 -26.36 17.34
N GLU A 108 -0.93 -27.03 16.34
CA GLU A 108 -0.22 -27.96 15.42
C GLU A 108 0.83 -27.30 14.52
#